data_AF-A0A7R9XDU9-F1
#
_entry.id   AF-A0A7R9XDU9-F1
#
_cell.length_a   1.000
_cell.length_b   1.000
_cell.length_c   1.000
_cell.angle_alpha   90.00
_cell.angle_beta   90.00
_cell.angle_gamma   90.00
#
_symmetry.space_group_name_H-M   'P 1'
#
loop_
_entity.id
_entity.type
_entity.pdbx_description
1 polymer ?
#
loop_
_entity_poly.entity_id
_entity_poly.type
_entity_poly.pdbx_seq_one_letter_code
_entity_poly.pdbx_strand_id
1 'polypeptide(L)' 'INQLTGGLAGMAKGRKVKVVNGLGKFTGANTLEVEGENCKTVINFDNAIIAAGSRPIQLPFIPHEDPRIWDS' A
#
# COMPACT_ATOMS: atom_id res chain seq x y z
N ILE A 1 -8.28 -5.38 -15.54
CA ILE A 1 -7.34 -5.22 -14.39
C ILE A 1 -5.97 -5.91 -14.55
N ASN A 2 -5.81 -6.97 -15.35
CA ASN A 2 -4.58 -7.79 -15.30
C ASN A 2 -3.43 -7.34 -16.22
N GLN A 3 -3.71 -6.60 -17.30
CA GLN A 3 -2.68 -6.27 -18.30
C GLN A 3 -1.64 -5.28 -17.76
N LEU A 4 -2.09 -4.14 -17.20
CA LEU A 4 -1.20 -3.10 -16.69
C LEU A 4 -0.53 -3.49 -15.37
N THR A 5 -1.29 -4.05 -14.43
CA THR A 5 -0.78 -4.50 -13.12
C THR A 5 0.20 -5.66 -13.27
N GLY A 6 -0.08 -6.60 -14.19
CA GLY A 6 0.83 -7.68 -14.55
C GLY A 6 2.13 -7.17 -15.17
N GLY A 7 2.06 -6.16 -16.04
CA GLY A 7 3.25 -5.50 -16.60
C GLY A 7 4.15 -4.90 -15.52
N LEU A 8 3.55 -4.20 -14.53
CA LEU A 8 4.28 -3.65 -13.39
C LEU A 8 4.96 -4.75 -12.56
N ALA A 9 4.25 -5.84 -12.26
CA ALA A 9 4.81 -6.98 -11.53
C ALA A 9 5.99 -7.62 -12.29
N GLY A 10 5.89 -7.75 -13.61
CA GLY A 10 6.97 -8.23 -14.47
C GLY A 10 8.20 -7.32 -14.42
N MET A 11 7.99 -5.99 -14.46
CA MET A 11 9.06 -5.00 -14.34
C MET A 11 9.77 -5.04 -12.99
N ALA A 12 9.05 -5.25 -11.89
CA ALA A 12 9.61 -5.39 -10.55
C ALA A 12 10.47 -6.65 -10.43
N LYS A 13 9.99 -7.78 -10.97
CA LYS A 13 10.73 -9.05 -11.02
C LYS A 13 12.01 -8.94 -11.85
N GLY A 14 11.94 -8.31 -13.02
CA GLY A 14 13.12 -8.09 -13.89
C GLY A 14 14.20 -7.23 -13.22
N ARG A 15 13.80 -6.33 -12.31
CA ARG A 15 14.71 -5.49 -11.50
C ARG A 15 15.12 -6.13 -10.17
N LYS A 16 14.74 -7.39 -9.91
CA LYS A 16 15.02 -8.12 -8.66
C LYS A 16 14.47 -7.42 -7.41
N VAL A 17 13.37 -6.68 -7.55
CA VAL A 17 12.69 -6.03 -6.41
C VAL A 17 11.94 -7.09 -5.62
N LYS A 18 12.18 -7.15 -4.31
CA LYS A 18 11.40 -7.98 -3.39
C LYS A 18 10.09 -7.26 -3.06
N VAL A 19 8.97 -7.82 -3.51
CA VAL A 19 7.63 -7.32 -3.19
C VAL A 19 7.12 -8.05 -1.95
N VAL A 20 6.70 -7.28 -0.95
CA VAL A 20 6.03 -7.80 0.25
C VAL A 20 4.64 -7.18 0.28
N ASN A 21 3.61 -8.02 0.23
CA ASN A 21 2.22 -7.56 0.23
C ASN A 21 1.70 -7.52 1.68
N GLY A 22 1.11 -6.39 2.07
CA GLY A 22 0.53 -6.19 3.38
C GLY A 22 0.53 -4.72 3.80
N LEU A 23 0.02 -4.45 5.00
CA LEU A 23 0.04 -3.11 5.58
C LEU A 23 1.37 -2.88 6.29
N GLY A 24 2.15 -1.90 5.82
CA GLY A 24 3.42 -1.50 6.40
C GLY A 24 3.24 -0.49 7.52
N LYS A 25 3.80 -0.76 8.70
CA LYS A 25 3.84 0.14 9.85
C LYS A 25 5.27 0.28 10.37
N PHE A 26 5.74 1.51 10.55
CA PHE A 26 7.04 1.75 11.18
C PHE A 26 6.97 1.38 12.65
N THR A 27 7.86 0.51 13.09
CA THR A 27 8.02 0.11 14.51
C THR A 27 9.26 0.76 15.14
N GLY A 28 10.10 1.38 14.32
CA GLY A 28 11.26 2.18 14.74
C GLY A 28 11.77 3.05 13.58
N ALA A 29 12.89 3.74 13.81
CA ALA A 29 13.49 4.64 12.81
C ALA A 29 13.93 3.90 11.53
N ASN A 30 14.39 2.65 11.66
CA ASN A 30 14.95 1.84 10.58
C ASN A 30 14.28 0.46 10.46
N THR A 31 13.06 0.32 10.99
CA THR A 31 12.34 -0.95 11.05
C THR A 31 10.87 -0.76 10.67
N LEU A 32 10.42 -1.59 9.73
CA LEU A 32 9.05 -1.65 9.24
C LEU A 32 8.49 -3.05 9.48
N GLU A 33 7.33 -3.14 10.10
CA GLU A 33 6.53 -4.37 10.16
C GLU A 33 5.50 -4.34 9.03
N VAL A 34 5.42 -5.42 8.25
CA VAL A 34 4.41 -5.63 7.22
C VAL A 34 3.47 -6.73 7.67
N GLU A 35 2.21 -6.37 7.87
CA GLU A 35 1.13 -7.29 8.22
C GLU A 35 0.47 -7.80 6.94
N GLY A 36 0.83 -9.03 6.53
CA GLY A 36 0.14 -9.76 5.47
C GLY A 36 -0.98 -10.64 6.03
N GLU A 37 -1.80 -11.22 5.16
CA GLU A 37 -3.01 -11.97 5.54
C GLU A 37 -2.79 -13.07 6.59
N ASN A 38 -1.61 -13.69 6.65
CA ASN A 38 -1.32 -14.79 7.57
C ASN A 38 0.05 -14.69 8.26
N CYS A 39 0.84 -13.64 8.01
CA CYS A 39 2.19 -13.56 8.54
C CYS A 39 2.67 -12.12 8.68
N LYS A 40 3.38 -11.85 9.77
CA LYS A 40 4.10 -10.59 10.00
C LYS A 40 5.51 -10.71 9.47
N THR A 41 5.90 -9.77 8.62
CA THR A 41 7.27 -9.67 8.08
C THR A 41 7.94 -8.42 8.64
N VAL A 42 9.05 -8.58 9.34
CA VAL A 42 9.87 -7.46 9.81
C VAL A 42 10.96 -7.16 8.78
N ILE A 43 11.09 -5.90 8.40
CA ILE A 43 12.07 -5.40 7.44
C ILE A 43 12.93 -4.36 8.12
N ASN A 44 14.25 -4.57 8.10
CA ASN A 44 15.24 -3.57 8.50
C ASN A 44 15.79 -2.90 7.23
N PHE A 45 16.01 -1.59 7.28
CA PHE A 45 16.46 -0.81 6.13
C PHE A 45 17.38 0.34 6.55
N ASP A 46 18.29 0.72 5.65
CA ASP A 46 19.14 1.90 5.86
C ASP A 46 18.41 3.20 5.50
N ASN A 47 17.62 3.15 4.42
CA ASN A 47 16.86 4.29 3.90
C ASN A 47 15.43 3.87 3.57
N ALA A 48 14.48 4.80 3.74
CA ALA A 48 13.07 4.61 3.39
C ALA A 48 12.53 5.76 2.55
N ILE A 49 11.67 5.42 1.58
CA ILE A 49 10.86 6.38 0.82
C ILE A 49 9.39 6.09 1.15
N ILE A 50 8.67 7.11 1.63
CA ILE A 50 7.26 6.97 2.01
C ILE A 50 6.38 7.39 0.82
N ALA A 51 5.63 6.44 0.28
CA ALA A 51 4.74 6.64 -0.86
C ALA A 51 3.34 6.05 -0.59
N ALA A 52 2.74 6.40 0.56
CA ALA A 52 1.46 5.84 1.02
C ALA A 52 0.21 6.37 0.29
N GLY A 53 0.37 7.31 -0.65
CA GLY A 53 -0.72 7.92 -1.41
C GLY A 53 -1.52 8.97 -0.62
N SER A 54 -2.74 9.24 -1.07
CA SER A 54 -3.68 10.18 -0.44
C SER A 54 -5.10 9.62 -0.56
N ARG A 55 -6.05 10.19 0.19
CA ARG A 55 -7.48 9.84 0.11
C ARG A 55 -8.34 11.10 0.06
N PRO A 56 -9.50 11.08 -0.65
CA PRO A 56 -10.46 12.19 -0.61
C PRO A 56 -10.94 12.47 0.82
N ILE A 57 -11.17 13.74 1.14
CA ILE A 57 -11.76 14.11 2.43
C ILE A 57 -13.26 13.78 2.43
N GLN A 58 -13.73 13.12 3.49
CA GLN A 58 -15.15 12.84 3.68
C GLN A 58 -15.83 14.01 4.38
N LEU A 59 -16.83 14.61 3.75
CA LEU A 59 -17.60 15.71 4.32
C LEU A 59 -18.61 15.18 5.37
N PRO A 60 -18.60 15.69 6.61
CA PRO A 60 -19.37 15.08 7.72
C PRO A 60 -20.90 15.18 7.58
N PHE A 61 -21.41 16.03 6.69
CA PHE A 61 -22.84 16.26 6.48
C PHE A 61 -23.43 15.48 5.29
N ILE A 62 -22.59 14.72 4.57
CA ILE A 62 -23.00 13.94 3.40
C ILE A 62 -23.12 12.46 3.80
N PRO A 63 -24.24 11.78 3.52
CA PRO A 63 -24.36 10.34 3.74
C PRO A 63 -23.55 9.57 2.69
N HIS A 64 -22.34 9.14 3.06
CA HIS A 64 -21.40 8.46 2.15
C HIS A 64 -21.82 7.04 1.74
N GLU A 65 -22.87 6.48 2.33
CA GLU A 65 -23.43 5.18 1.93
C GLU A 65 -24.53 5.30 0.85
N ASP A 66 -24.89 6.51 0.43
CA ASP A 66 -25.86 6.69 -0.65
C ASP A 66 -25.22 6.33 -2.01
N PRO A 67 -25.82 5.42 -2.80
CA PRO A 67 -25.27 5.00 -4.09
C PRO A 67 -25.17 6.12 -5.14
N ARG A 68 -25.77 7.28 -4.89
CA ARG A 68 -25.67 8.48 -5.74
C ARG A 68 -24.46 9.35 -5.42
N ILE A 69 -23.78 9.09 -4.31
CA ILE A 69 -22.59 9.83 -3.89
C ILE A 69 -21.38 9.00 -4.29
N TRP A 70 -20.54 9.56 -5.17
CA TRP A 70 -19.36 8.88 -5.71
C TRP A 70 -18.08 9.45 -5.12
N ASP A 71 -17.16 8.56 -4.76
CA ASP A 71 -15.77 8.84 -4.47
C ASP A 71 -14.84 8.18 -5.52
N SER A 72 -13.53 8.38 -5.35
CA SER A 72 -12.46 7.95 -6.26
C SER A 72 -11.65 6.81 -5.68
#